data_AF-A0A4T2C4I5-F1
#
_entry.id   AF-A0A4T2C4I5-F1
#
_cell.length_a   1.000
_cell.length_b   1.000
_cell.length_c   1.000
_cell.angle_alpha   90.00
_cell.angle_beta   90.00
_cell.angle_gamma   90.00
#
_symmetry.space_group_name_H-M   'P 1'
#
loop_
_entity.id
_entity.type
_entity.pdbx_description
1 polymer ?
#
loop_
_entity_poly.entity_id
_entity_poly.type
_entity_poly.pdbx_seq_one_letter_code
_entity_poly.pdbx_strand_id
1 'polypeptide(L)'
;MVLACQTWQVSLTQTSSAYPATQDKARQLAVEAAASDPQWQPIADDMTTLVALGTDTSSAAVTKGQATFTDLSNQCRSVGVVVNGG
;
A
#
# COMPACT_ATOMS: atom_id res chain seq x y z
N MET A 1 -2.49 9.98 -7.98
CA MET A 1 -1.13 9.99 -8.58
C MET A 1 -0.58 8.57 -8.58
N VAL A 2 -0.34 7.97 -9.76
CA VAL A 2 0.15 6.59 -9.99
C VAL A 2 1.41 6.23 -9.17
N LEU A 3 2.19 7.25 -8.79
CA LEU A 3 3.44 7.13 -8.03
C LEU A 3 3.30 6.43 -6.67
N ALA A 4 2.15 6.56 -5.99
CA ALA A 4 1.92 5.88 -4.71
C ALA A 4 1.94 4.35 -4.87
N CYS A 5 1.14 3.84 -5.81
CA CYS A 5 1.09 2.41 -6.14
C CYS A 5 2.42 1.87 -6.68
N GLN A 6 3.15 2.66 -7.49
CA GLN A 6 4.49 2.29 -7.95
C GLN A 6 5.50 2.21 -6.79
N THR A 7 5.49 3.19 -5.88
CA THR A 7 6.36 3.21 -4.70
C THR A 7 6.06 2.03 -3.79
N TRP A 8 4.77 1.73 -3.59
CA TRP A 8 4.33 0.57 -2.85
C TRP A 8 4.84 -0.73 -3.49
N GLN A 9 4.67 -0.91 -4.79
CA GLN A 9 5.17 -2.08 -5.51
C GLN A 9 6.70 -2.23 -5.40
N VAL A 10 7.44 -1.13 -5.48
CA VAL A 10 8.91 -1.14 -5.27
C VAL A 10 9.26 -1.61 -3.87
N SER A 11 8.50 -1.22 -2.84
CA SER A 11 8.78 -1.69 -1.48
C SER A 11 8.70 -3.22 -1.36
N LEU A 12 7.81 -3.88 -2.11
CA LEU A 12 7.62 -5.33 -2.04
C LEU A 12 8.85 -6.14 -2.47
N THR A 13 9.77 -5.54 -3.24
CA THR A 13 11.01 -6.19 -3.69
C THR A 13 12.22 -5.83 -2.83
N GLN A 14 12.05 -4.94 -1.84
CA GLN A 14 13.13 -4.48 -0.98
C GLN A 14 13.37 -5.39 0.22
N THR A 15 14.58 -5.31 0.76
CA THR A 15 14.92 -5.93 2.04
C THR A 15 14.10 -5.34 3.18
N SER A 16 13.92 -6.11 4.26
CA SER A 16 13.14 -5.73 5.44
C SER A 16 13.58 -4.43 6.13
N SER A 17 14.83 -3.97 5.93
CA SER A 17 15.32 -2.71 6.50
C SER A 17 14.88 -1.45 5.72
N ALA A 18 14.70 -1.54 4.40
CA ALA A 18 14.24 -0.44 3.56
C ALA A 18 12.71 -0.45 3.37
N TYR A 19 12.11 -1.64 3.50
CA TYR A 19 10.68 -1.88 3.34
C TYR A 19 9.78 -0.90 4.13
N PRO A 20 9.99 -0.65 5.45
CA PRO A 20 9.08 0.20 6.23
C PRO A 20 9.06 1.65 5.75
N ALA A 21 10.24 2.21 5.42
CA ALA A 21 10.33 3.59 4.96
C ALA A 21 9.68 3.77 3.58
N THR A 22 9.83 2.80 2.68
CA THR A 22 9.23 2.86 1.34
C THR A 22 7.70 2.65 1.40
N GLN A 23 7.21 1.80 2.31
CA GLN A 23 5.77 1.66 2.58
C GLN A 23 5.17 2.96 3.12
N ASP A 24 5.83 3.62 4.09
CA ASP A 24 5.35 4.89 4.63
C ASP A 24 5.35 6.01 3.56
N LYS A 25 6.37 6.05 2.70
CA LYS A 25 6.41 6.98 1.56
C LYS A 25 5.25 6.73 0.59
N ALA A 26 4.95 5.47 0.27
CA ALA A 26 3.83 5.14 -0.61
C ALA A 26 2.49 5.61 -0.02
N ARG A 27 2.29 5.38 1.28
CA ARG A 27 1.12 5.87 2.03
C ARG A 27 0.99 7.38 1.95
N GLN A 28 2.07 8.13 2.21
CA GLN A 28 2.07 9.60 2.14
C GLN A 28 1.65 10.10 0.75
N LEU A 29 2.21 9.50 -0.31
CA LEU A 29 1.84 9.83 -1.69
C LEU A 29 0.38 9.52 -2.02
N ALA A 30 -0.19 8.45 -1.46
CA ALA A 30 -1.60 8.12 -1.63
C ALA A 30 -2.52 9.13 -0.93
N VAL A 31 -2.15 9.56 0.29
CA VAL A 31 -2.88 10.61 1.03
C VAL A 31 -2.84 11.94 0.30
N GLU A 32 -1.66 12.35 -0.21
CA GLU A 32 -1.52 13.55 -1.04
C GLU A 32 -2.37 13.47 -2.31
N ALA A 33 -2.40 12.30 -2.97
CA ALA A 33 -3.25 12.08 -4.13
C ALA A 33 -4.74 12.20 -3.77
N ALA A 34 -5.16 11.63 -2.63
CA ALA A 34 -6.54 11.66 -2.16
C ALA A 34 -7.04 13.09 -1.86
N ALA A 35 -6.15 14.00 -1.47
CA ALA A 35 -6.49 15.41 -1.25
C ALA A 35 -6.94 16.13 -2.52
N SER A 36 -6.47 15.69 -3.70
CA SER A 36 -6.83 16.28 -5.01
C SER A 36 -7.80 15.41 -5.81
N ASP A 37 -7.85 14.11 -5.50
CA ASP A 37 -8.59 13.12 -6.27
C ASP A 37 -9.18 12.05 -5.33
N PRO A 38 -10.46 12.18 -4.93
CA PRO A 38 -11.09 11.32 -3.93
C PRO A 38 -11.09 9.84 -4.28
N GLN A 39 -10.90 9.46 -5.56
CA GLN A 39 -10.79 8.05 -5.94
C GLN A 39 -9.56 7.36 -5.33
N TRP A 40 -8.57 8.12 -4.85
CA TRP A 40 -7.39 7.62 -4.14
C TRP A 40 -7.63 7.37 -2.64
N GLN A 41 -8.77 7.79 -2.09
CA GLN A 41 -9.05 7.63 -0.67
C GLN A 41 -8.98 6.15 -0.21
N PRO A 42 -9.60 5.18 -0.93
CA PRO A 42 -9.50 3.77 -0.54
C PRO A 42 -8.06 3.24 -0.56
N ILE A 43 -7.26 3.67 -1.55
CA ILE A 43 -5.84 3.30 -1.68
C ILE A 43 -5.04 3.82 -0.47
N ALA A 44 -5.28 5.07 -0.07
CA ALA A 44 -4.62 5.70 1.07
C ALA A 44 -4.98 5.00 2.39
N ASP A 45 -6.24 4.61 2.56
CA ASP A 45 -6.74 3.93 3.75
C ASP A 45 -6.14 2.51 3.87
N ASP A 46 -6.05 1.78 2.75
CA ASP A 46 -5.44 0.45 2.71
C ASP A 46 -3.94 0.49 2.98
N MET A 47 -3.20 1.43 2.36
CA MET A 47 -1.77 1.61 2.64
C MET A 47 -1.53 2.00 4.10
N THR A 48 -2.39 2.85 4.68
CA THR A 48 -2.31 3.22 6.10
C THR A 48 -2.54 2.01 7.01
N THR A 49 -3.52 1.18 6.66
CA THR A 49 -3.82 -0.05 7.39
C THR A 49 -2.64 -1.02 7.34
N LEU A 50 -2.02 -1.24 6.17
CA LEU A 50 -0.86 -2.12 6.03
C LEU A 50 0.36 -1.62 6.82
N VAL A 51 0.64 -0.32 6.80
CA VAL A 51 1.72 0.28 7.59
C VAL A 51 1.47 0.07 9.08
N ALA A 52 0.23 0.27 9.56
CA ALA A 52 -0.12 0.07 10.96
C ALA A 52 -0.03 -1.40 11.41
N LEU A 53 -0.33 -2.35 10.52
CA LEU A 53 -0.22 -3.79 10.78
C LEU A 53 1.23 -4.32 10.69
N GLY A 54 2.16 -3.56 10.11
CA GLY A 54 3.50 -4.03 9.76
C GLY A 54 4.37 -4.55 10.92
N THR A 55 4.00 -4.24 12.16
CA THR A 55 4.67 -4.75 13.38
C THR A 55 3.83 -5.73 14.19
N ASP A 56 2.57 -5.96 13.81
CA ASP A 56 1.65 -6.86 14.50
C ASP A 56 1.74 -8.27 13.88
N THR A 57 2.31 -9.21 14.63
CA THR A 57 2.50 -10.59 14.20
C THR A 57 1.35 -11.52 14.61
N SER A 58 0.24 -10.99 15.13
CA SER A 58 -0.93 -11.80 15.47
C SER A 58 -1.57 -12.42 14.23
N SER A 59 -2.18 -13.59 14.37
CA SER A 59 -2.88 -14.27 13.26
C SER A 59 -4.01 -13.42 12.67
N ALA A 60 -4.66 -12.59 13.50
CA ALA A 60 -5.67 -11.63 13.07
C ALA A 60 -5.07 -10.52 12.20
N ALA A 61 -3.93 -9.96 12.62
CA ALA A 61 -3.22 -8.95 11.83
C ALA A 61 -2.69 -9.50 10.50
N VAL A 62 -2.17 -10.72 10.49
CA VAL A 62 -1.73 -11.39 9.25
C VAL A 62 -2.90 -11.59 8.29
N THR A 63 -4.03 -12.14 8.78
CA THR A 63 -5.23 -12.34 7.96
C THR A 63 -5.75 -11.03 7.39
N LYS A 64 -5.85 -10.00 8.23
CA LYS A 64 -6.29 -8.66 7.81
C LYS A 64 -5.31 -8.05 6.80
N GLY A 65 -4.01 -8.16 7.05
CA GLY A 65 -2.96 -7.66 6.17
C GLY A 65 -3.01 -8.29 4.78
N GLN A 66 -3.26 -9.60 4.69
CA GLN A 66 -3.42 -10.31 3.41
C GLN A 66 -4.66 -9.85 2.63
N ALA A 67 -5.79 -9.64 3.31
CA ALA A 67 -7.00 -9.12 2.69
C ALA A 67 -6.77 -7.68 2.17
N THR A 68 -6.26 -6.78 3.02
CA THR A 68 -5.95 -5.41 2.63
C THR A 68 -4.90 -5.33 1.51
N PHE A 69 -3.90 -6.21 1.50
CA PHE A 69 -2.93 -6.30 0.41
C PHE A 69 -3.59 -6.64 -0.94
N THR A 70 -4.55 -7.57 -0.92
CA THR A 70 -5.28 -7.99 -2.12
C THR A 70 -6.16 -6.86 -2.65
N ASP A 71 -6.88 -6.19 -1.75
CA ASP A 71 -7.73 -5.04 -2.09
C ASP A 71 -6.90 -3.89 -2.68
N LEU A 72 -5.80 -3.53 -2.02
CA LEU A 72 -4.87 -2.52 -2.51
C LEU A 72 -4.29 -2.88 -3.89
N SER A 73 -3.95 -4.15 -4.11
CA SER A 73 -3.46 -4.63 -5.41
C SER A 73 -4.49 -4.42 -6.53
N ASN A 74 -5.77 -4.69 -6.25
CA ASN A 74 -6.85 -4.52 -7.21
C ASN A 74 -7.16 -3.04 -7.46
N GLN A 75 -7.12 -2.20 -6.43
CA GLN A 75 -7.30 -0.76 -6.56
C GLN A 75 -6.14 -0.09 -7.31
N CYS A 76 -4.89 -0.52 -7.05
CA CYS A 76 -3.75 -0.05 -7.82
C CYS A 76 -3.88 -0.40 -9.32
N ARG A 77 -4.47 -1.55 -9.67
CA ARG A 77 -4.78 -1.90 -11.07
C ARG A 77 -5.87 -1.01 -11.67
N SER A 78 -6.90 -0.65 -10.92
CA SER A 78 -7.98 0.20 -11.44
C SER A 78 -7.52 1.63 -11.77
N VAL A 79 -6.49 2.12 -11.08
CA VAL A 79 -5.83 3.42 -11.38
C VAL A 79 -4.65 3.31 -12.36
N GLY A 80 -4.48 2.15 -13.02
CA GLY A 80 -3.52 1.96 -14.10
C GLY A 80 -2.14 1.43 -13.71
N VAL A 81 -1.95 0.92 -12.47
CA VAL A 81 -0.70 0.25 -12.04
C VAL A 81 -0.88 -1.25 -11.97
N VAL A 82 -0.15 -1.98 -12.83
CA VAL A 82 -0.10 -3.45 -12.74
C VAL A 82 0.87 -3.84 -11.62
N VAL A 83 0.32 -4.19 -10.46
CA VAL A 83 1.08 -4.78 -9.36
C VAL A 83 1.39 -6.23 -9.72
N ASN A 84 2.67 -6.50 -9.97
CA ASN A 84 3.22 -7.85 -10.07
C ASN A 84 3.74 -8.23 -8.67
N GLY A 85 3.05 -9.16 -8.01
CA GLY A 85 3.60 -9.84 -6.85
C GLY A 85 4.79 -10.68 -7.30
N GLY A 86 5.94 -10.44 -6.71
CA GLY A 86 7.11 -11.33 -6.83
C GLY A 86 6.88 -12.62 -6.08
#